data_AF-A0A1X2I4Y2-F1
#
_entry.id   AF-A0A1X2I4Y2-F1
#
_cell.length_a   1.000
_cell.length_b   1.000
_cell.length_c   1.000
_cell.angle_alpha   90.00
_cell.angle_beta   90.00
_cell.angle_gamma   90.00
#
_symmetry.space_group_name_H-M   'P 1'
#
loop_
_entity.id
_entity.type
_entity.pdbx_description
1 polymer ?
#
loop_
_entity_poly.entity_id
_entity_poly.type
_entity_poly.pdbx_seq_one_letter_code
_entity_poly.pdbx_strand_id
1 'polypeptide(L)'
;MFSALGALRQISLAPLGQSARGMGYKLKSHSGAKKRFFPTSNGNYKRWQVGLRHLNQTFSAERVNRLSRSVLVDNTQKKMLRRALPYSC
;
A
#
# COMPACT_ATOMS: atom_id res chain seq x y z
N MET A 1 -33.84 57.91 19.34
CA MET A 1 -33.30 58.79 18.29
C MET A 1 -31.81 58.48 18.15
N PHE A 2 -31.47 57.74 17.08
CA PHE A 2 -30.15 57.55 16.44
C PHE A 2 -29.00 56.92 17.29
N SER A 3 -28.66 55.64 17.11
CA SER A 3 -27.89 54.99 16.02
C SER A 3 -26.40 55.33 16.00
N ALA A 4 -25.55 54.34 16.30
CA ALA A 4 -24.51 53.82 15.39
C ALA A 4 -23.63 52.76 16.08
N LEU A 5 -24.00 51.46 15.97
CA LEU A 5 -23.03 50.37 16.05
C LEU A 5 -22.19 50.40 14.76
N GLY A 6 -20.97 50.92 14.85
CA GLY A 6 -19.98 50.84 13.77
C GLY A 6 -19.46 49.41 13.62
N ALA A 7 -20.03 48.66 12.70
CA ALA A 7 -19.58 47.33 12.34
C ALA A 7 -18.23 47.39 11.59
N LEU A 8 -17.18 46.81 12.18
CA LEU A 8 -15.93 46.48 11.49
C LEU A 8 -16.24 45.47 10.39
N ARG A 9 -16.34 45.92 9.13
CA ARG A 9 -16.34 45.03 7.97
C ARG A 9 -14.93 44.57 7.69
N GLN A 10 -14.58 43.43 8.28
CA GLN A 10 -13.40 42.65 7.90
C GLN A 10 -13.64 42.15 6.46
N ILE A 11 -12.91 42.72 5.50
CA ILE A 11 -12.92 42.23 4.11
C ILE A 11 -12.21 40.88 4.11
N SER A 12 -12.99 39.80 4.09
CA SER A 12 -12.46 38.46 3.85
C SER A 12 -11.98 38.40 2.40
N LEU A 13 -10.67 38.52 2.17
CA LEU A 13 -10.06 38.10 0.91
C LEU A 13 -10.26 36.59 0.78
N ALA A 14 -11.34 36.18 0.09
CA ALA A 14 -11.47 34.82 -0.37
C ALA A 14 -10.34 34.56 -1.38
N PRO A 15 -9.55 33.48 -1.24
CA PRO A 15 -8.54 33.16 -2.24
C PRO A 15 -9.24 32.74 -3.55
N LEU A 16 -9.40 33.70 -4.46
CA LEU A 16 -9.71 33.46 -5.88
C LEU A 16 -8.48 32.80 -6.53
N GLY A 17 -8.33 31.48 -6.38
CA GLY A 17 -7.18 30.82 -6.99
C GLY A 17 -6.89 29.39 -6.57
N GLN A 18 -7.89 28.64 -6.11
CA GLN A 18 -7.70 27.20 -5.91
C GLN A 18 -8.78 26.47 -6.68
N SER A 19 -8.57 26.36 -7.99
CA SER A 19 -9.07 25.24 -8.78
C SER A 19 -8.39 23.96 -8.27
N ALA A 20 -8.78 23.55 -7.06
CA ALA A 20 -8.50 22.24 -6.53
C ALA A 20 -9.06 21.26 -7.55
N ARG A 21 -8.15 20.61 -8.28
CA ARG A 21 -8.49 19.55 -9.22
C ARG A 21 -9.38 18.56 -8.47
N GLY A 22 -10.67 18.57 -8.78
CA GLY A 22 -11.67 17.69 -8.19
C GLY A 22 -11.44 16.26 -8.66
N MET A 23 -10.37 15.64 -8.18
CA MET A 23 -10.07 14.23 -8.40
C MET A 23 -9.83 13.61 -7.04
N GLY A 24 -10.81 12.83 -6.57
CA GLY A 24 -10.71 12.13 -5.30
C GLY A 24 -9.42 11.31 -5.23
N TYR A 25 -8.69 11.43 -4.12
CA TYR A 25 -7.45 10.71 -3.92
C TYR A 25 -7.73 9.20 -3.84
N LYS A 26 -7.32 8.46 -4.87
CA LYS A 26 -7.38 6.99 -4.90
C LYS A 26 -6.09 6.41 -4.32
N LEU A 27 -6.22 5.51 -3.36
CA LEU A 27 -5.08 4.77 -2.83
C LEU A 27 -4.40 3.97 -3.93
N LYS A 28 -3.07 4.04 -4.00
CA LYS A 28 -2.29 3.29 -4.99
C LYS A 28 -1.78 2.00 -4.36
N SER A 29 -1.90 0.89 -5.08
CA SER A 29 -1.28 -0.37 -4.67
C SER A 29 0.22 -0.33 -4.90
N HIS A 30 0.99 -0.87 -3.95
CA HIS A 30 2.42 -0.99 -4.07
C HIS A 30 2.79 -2.00 -5.17
N SER A 31 3.31 -1.51 -6.29
CA SER A 31 3.56 -2.31 -7.51
C SER A 31 4.57 -3.43 -7.29
N GLY A 32 5.60 -3.20 -6.48
CA GLY A 32 6.60 -4.22 -6.14
C GLY A 32 6.02 -5.37 -5.31
N ALA A 33 5.09 -5.07 -4.41
CA ALA A 33 4.42 -6.08 -3.61
C ALA A 33 3.45 -6.91 -4.47
N LYS A 34 2.71 -6.24 -5.36
CA LYS A 34 1.78 -6.90 -6.30
C LYS A 34 2.47 -7.96 -7.17
N LYS A 35 3.72 -7.73 -7.58
CA LYS A 35 4.49 -8.68 -8.40
C LYS A 35 5.00 -9.91 -7.64
N ARG A 36 5.16 -9.79 -6.32
CA ARG A 36 5.86 -10.79 -5.48
C ARG A 36 4.91 -11.63 -4.62
N PHE A 37 3.78 -11.05 -4.22
CA PHE A 37 2.82 -11.67 -3.31
C PHE A 37 1.49 -11.88 -4.02
N PHE A 38 1.05 -13.14 -4.08
CA PHE A 38 -0.17 -13.52 -4.77
C PHE A 38 -1.29 -13.80 -3.75
N PRO A 39 -2.44 -13.10 -3.81
CA PRO A 39 -3.54 -13.34 -2.90
C PRO A 39 -4.16 -14.73 -3.14
N THR A 40 -4.60 -15.36 -2.07
CA THR A 40 -5.36 -16.62 -2.07
C THR A 40 -6.76 -16.31 -1.54
N SER A 41 -7.78 -17.06 -1.97
CA SER A 41 -9.18 -16.88 -1.54
C SER A 41 -9.35 -16.78 -0.02
N ASN A 42 -8.54 -17.51 0.76
CA ASN A 42 -8.55 -17.50 2.23
C ASN A 42 -7.99 -16.20 2.86
N GLY A 43 -7.74 -15.15 2.06
CA GLY A 43 -7.19 -13.87 2.50
C GLY A 43 -5.73 -13.91 2.93
N ASN A 44 -5.01 -14.99 2.56
CA ASN A 44 -3.56 -15.16 2.73
C ASN A 44 -2.82 -14.81 1.44
N TYR A 45 -1.50 -14.64 1.53
CA TYR A 45 -0.66 -14.41 0.37
C TYR A 45 0.35 -15.55 0.20
N LYS A 46 0.53 -16.00 -1.05
CA LYS A 46 1.59 -16.93 -1.47
C LYS A 46 2.81 -16.13 -1.91
N ARG A 47 4.00 -16.67 -1.62
CA ARG A 47 5.29 -16.15 -2.09
C ARG A 47 6.26 -17.27 -2.43
N TRP A 48 7.26 -16.94 -3.23
CA TRP A 48 8.43 -17.79 -3.45
C TRP A 48 9.46 -17.58 -2.32
N GLN A 49 10.25 -18.61 -2.02
CA GLN A 49 11.35 -18.50 -1.07
C GLN A 49 12.60 -17.94 -1.76
N VAL A 50 13.48 -17.33 -0.98
CA VAL A 50 14.73 -16.74 -1.46
C VAL A 50 15.87 -17.76 -1.36
N GLY A 51 16.94 -17.55 -2.13
CA GLY A 51 18.19 -18.30 -1.98
C GLY A 51 18.50 -19.35 -3.05
N LEU A 52 17.78 -19.38 -4.18
CA LEU A 52 18.02 -20.34 -5.28
C LEU A 52 18.48 -19.73 -6.60
N ARG A 53 18.85 -18.44 -6.62
CA ARG A 53 19.20 -17.76 -7.87
C ARG A 53 20.60 -18.14 -8.39
N HIS A 54 21.57 -18.31 -7.50
CA HIS A 54 22.99 -18.54 -7.83
C HIS A 54 23.71 -19.22 -6.66
N LEU A 55 24.86 -19.87 -6.93
CA LEU A 55 25.66 -20.67 -5.98
C LEU A 55 24.93 -21.88 -5.39
N ASN A 56 24.09 -22.54 -6.18
CA ASN A 56 23.34 -23.71 -5.71
C ASN A 56 24.20 -24.98 -5.58
N GLN A 57 25.44 -24.97 -6.07
CA GLN A 57 26.34 -26.14 -6.09
C GLN A 57 26.72 -26.64 -4.68
N THR A 58 26.79 -25.75 -3.69
CA THR A 58 27.15 -26.09 -2.31
C THR A 58 25.95 -26.49 -1.46
N PHE A 59 24.72 -26.34 -1.98
CA PHE A 59 23.51 -26.66 -1.25
C PHE A 59 23.15 -28.12 -1.42
N SER A 60 22.71 -28.76 -0.32
CA SER A 60 22.15 -30.10 -0.38
C SER A 60 20.86 -30.12 -1.21
N ALA A 61 20.58 -31.26 -1.84
CA ALA A 61 19.36 -31.46 -2.62
C ALA A 61 18.09 -31.19 -1.79
N GLU A 62 18.11 -31.55 -0.50
CA GLU A 62 17.01 -31.27 0.44
C GLU A 62 16.76 -29.77 0.62
N ARG A 63 17.83 -28.98 0.77
CA ARG A 63 17.72 -27.51 0.89
C ARG A 63 17.14 -26.93 -0.39
N VAL A 64 17.61 -27.38 -1.56
CA VAL A 64 17.09 -26.91 -2.84
C VAL A 64 15.60 -27.23 -2.98
N ASN A 65 15.18 -28.47 -2.73
CA ASN A 65 13.78 -28.87 -2.77
C ASN A 65 12.91 -28.04 -1.81
N ARG A 66 13.39 -27.80 -0.58
CA ARG A 66 12.66 -26.97 0.39
C ARG A 66 12.46 -25.55 -0.12
N LEU A 67 13.50 -24.90 -0.66
CA LEU A 67 13.43 -23.52 -1.14
C LEU A 67 12.64 -23.39 -2.46
N SER A 68 12.57 -24.44 -3.28
CA SER A 68 11.79 -24.43 -4.53
C SER A 68 10.28 -24.37 -4.30
N ARG A 69 9.80 -24.75 -3.11
CA ARG A 69 8.38 -24.75 -2.78
C ARG A 69 7.86 -23.35 -2.48
N SER A 70 6.66 -23.04 -2.97
CA SER A 70 5.93 -21.83 -2.58
C SER A 70 5.42 -21.94 -1.13
N VAL A 71 5.44 -20.81 -0.40
CA VAL A 71 5.08 -20.77 1.02
C VAL A 71 4.10 -19.62 1.26
N LEU A 72 3.26 -19.78 2.28
CA LEU A 72 2.39 -18.72 2.74
C LEU A 72 3.17 -17.67 3.53
N VAL A 73 2.65 -16.45 3.52
CA VAL A 73 3.22 -15.33 4.26
C VAL A 73 2.87 -15.42 5.75
N ASP A 74 3.80 -15.00 6.60
CA ASP A 74 3.57 -14.91 8.06
C ASP A 74 2.44 -13.92 8.42
N ASN A 75 1.82 -14.10 9.57
CA ASN A 75 0.74 -13.26 10.06
C ASN A 75 1.12 -11.77 10.17
N THR A 76 2.36 -11.48 10.55
CA THR A 76 2.86 -10.10 10.67
C THR A 76 2.94 -9.42 9.30
N GLN A 77 3.56 -10.11 8.36
CA GLN A 77 3.71 -9.64 6.98
C GLN A 77 2.35 -9.52 6.27
N LYS A 78 1.41 -10.42 6.56
CA LYS A 78 0.03 -10.35 6.06
C LYS A 78 -0.65 -9.02 6.44
N LYS A 79 -0.49 -8.56 7.68
CA LYS A 79 -1.04 -7.27 8.14
C LYS A 79 -0.42 -6.09 7.39
N MET A 80 0.88 -6.15 7.09
CA MET A 80 1.56 -5.12 6.30
C MET A 80 1.10 -5.12 4.84
N LEU A 81 0.97 -6.29 4.23
CA LEU A 81 0.54 -6.43 2.82
C LEU A 81 -0.88 -5.95 2.59
N ARG A 82 -1.80 -6.20 3.53
CA ARG A 82 -3.18 -5.67 3.43
C ARG A 82 -3.23 -4.15 3.34
N ARG A 83 -2.30 -3.46 4.01
CA ARG A 83 -2.19 -1.99 3.94
C ARG A 83 -1.52 -1.53 2.65
N ALA A 84 -0.50 -2.26 2.17
CA ALA A 84 0.23 -1.93 0.96
C ALA A 84 -0.54 -2.26 -0.34
N LEU A 85 -1.48 -3.20 -0.27
CA LEU A 85 -2.27 -3.69 -1.39
C LEU A 85 -3.77 -3.56 -1.07
N PRO A 86 -4.32 -2.33 -1.12
CA PRO A 86 -5.70 -2.04 -0.72
C PRO A 86 -6.77 -2.75 -1.56
N TYR A 87 -6.41 -3.23 -2.76
CA TYR A 87 -7.32 -3.88 -3.71
C TYR A 87 -6.98 -5.36 -3.96
N SER A 88 -6.41 -6.05 -2.97
CA SER A 88 -5.88 -7.42 -3.14
C SER A 88 -6.76 -8.54 -2.59
N CYS A 89 -8.04 -8.27 -2.37
CA CYS A 89 -9.04 -9.20 -1.86
C CYS A 89 -10.22 -9.26 -2.81
#